data_AF-A3DM16-F1
#
_entry.id   AF-A3DM16-F1
#
_cell.length_a   1.000
_cell.length_b   1.000
_cell.length_c   1.000
_cell.angle_alpha   90.00
_cell.angle_beta   90.00
_cell.angle_gamma   90.00
#
_symmetry.space_group_name_H-M   'P 1'
#
loop_
_entity.id
_entity.type
_entity.pdbx_description
1 polymer ?
#
loop_
_entity_poly.entity_id
_entity_poly.type
_entity_poly.pdbx_seq_one_letter_code
_entity_poly.pdbx_strand_id
1 'polypeptide(L)'
;MINKRLVCFTDKGFCRYYMGLRETTKHCEWRYFSSKTLSLLEEIAPRKISKHLPRRYAEKHGLLLPKYVRKTAWRLMIKTMNMEVARFIQSRFGELRVSEARYEDLISLADQAYPIFLKHLTEIALINYQWYEVNPTHTTYILRNSIYSPYINNSNNFL
;
A
#
# COMPACT_ATOMS: atom_id res chain seq x y z
N MET A 1 17.67 -4.98 -21.14
CA MET A 1 17.24 -3.59 -21.36
C MET A 1 16.93 -2.98 -20.00
N ILE A 2 17.87 -2.28 -19.37
CA ILE A 2 17.64 -1.65 -18.05
C ILE A 2 16.71 -0.46 -18.30
N ASN A 3 15.43 -0.61 -18.00
CA ASN A 3 14.48 0.48 -18.12
C ASN A 3 14.85 1.53 -17.06
N LYS A 4 15.39 2.69 -17.48
CA LYS A 4 15.93 3.78 -16.61
C LYS A 4 15.00 4.24 -15.48
N ARG A 5 13.73 3.80 -15.48
CA ARG A 5 12.71 4.13 -14.49
C ARG A 5 12.64 3.15 -13.33
N LEU A 6 12.99 1.88 -13.51
CA LEU A 6 12.96 0.88 -12.44
C LEU A 6 14.33 0.79 -11.79
N VAL A 7 14.39 0.98 -10.48
CA VAL A 7 15.60 0.82 -9.66
C VAL A 7 15.31 -0.24 -8.61
N CYS A 8 16.10 -1.30 -8.58
CA CYS A 8 15.95 -2.38 -7.61
C CYS A 8 17.15 -2.44 -6.66
N PHE A 9 16.84 -2.59 -5.37
CA PHE A 9 17.79 -2.75 -4.29
C PHE A 9 17.73 -4.20 -3.82
N THR A 10 18.41 -5.09 -4.55
CA THR A 10 18.34 -6.54 -4.35
C THR A 10 18.76 -6.94 -2.94
N ASP A 11 19.75 -6.26 -2.38
CA ASP A 11 20.24 -6.39 -1.00
C ASP A 11 19.17 -6.04 0.05
N LYS A 12 18.24 -5.14 -0.28
CA LYS A 12 17.18 -4.66 0.62
C LYS A 12 15.80 -5.25 0.33
N GLY A 13 15.67 -6.08 -0.72
CA GLY A 13 14.43 -6.78 -1.07
C GLY A 13 13.31 -5.90 -1.62
N PHE A 14 13.61 -4.72 -2.17
CA PHE A 14 12.60 -3.82 -2.73
C PHE A 14 13.05 -3.15 -4.04
N CYS A 15 12.08 -2.63 -4.77
CA CYS A 15 12.31 -1.81 -5.94
C CYS A 15 11.49 -0.52 -5.86
N ARG A 16 11.93 0.49 -6.61
CA ARG A 16 11.18 1.71 -6.86
C ARG A 16 11.06 1.96 -8.35
N TYR A 17 9.91 2.47 -8.78
CA TYR A 17 9.64 2.81 -10.17
C TYR A 17 9.35 4.30 -10.32
N TYR A 18 10.08 4.96 -11.21
CA TYR A 18 9.86 6.34 -11.60
C TYR A 18 8.68 6.43 -12.57
N MET A 19 7.58 7.03 -12.12
CA MET A 19 6.35 7.20 -12.87
C MET A 19 6.44 8.27 -13.97
N GLY A 20 7.40 9.19 -13.88
CA GLY A 20 7.55 10.32 -14.80
C GLY A 20 6.49 11.40 -14.56
N LEU A 21 6.94 12.64 -14.40
CA LEU A 21 6.12 13.83 -14.19
C LEU A 21 5.06 14.00 -15.30
N ARG A 22 3.84 14.38 -14.90
CA ARG A 22 2.82 14.95 -15.81
C ARG A 22 2.40 16.30 -15.23
N GLU A 23 2.47 17.30 -16.08
CA GLU A 23 2.49 18.73 -15.75
C GLU A 23 1.29 19.19 -14.91
N THR A 24 1.57 20.20 -14.09
CA THR A 24 0.67 21.19 -13.44
C THR A 24 0.09 20.99 -12.05
N THR A 25 -0.21 19.82 -11.47
CA THR A 25 -0.86 19.89 -10.12
C THR A 25 -0.67 18.82 -9.04
N LYS A 26 -0.32 17.54 -9.26
CA LYS A 26 -0.16 16.58 -8.12
C LYS A 26 0.89 15.50 -8.37
N HIS A 27 2.01 15.64 -7.66
CA HIS A 27 3.24 14.86 -7.80
C HIS A 27 3.04 13.38 -7.41
N CYS A 28 3.71 12.48 -8.12
CA CYS A 28 3.93 11.10 -7.73
C CYS A 28 5.04 10.58 -8.62
N GLU A 29 6.27 10.82 -8.20
CA GLU A 29 7.42 10.44 -9.01
C GLU A 29 7.83 9.00 -8.78
N TRP A 30 7.78 8.51 -7.53
CA TRP A 30 8.30 7.18 -7.19
C TRP A 30 7.24 6.26 -6.59
N ARG A 31 7.23 5.00 -7.05
CA ARG A 31 6.41 3.91 -6.51
C ARG A 31 7.31 2.84 -5.91
N TYR A 32 7.18 2.61 -4.61
CA TYR A 32 7.92 1.59 -3.89
C TYR A 32 7.11 0.29 -3.77
N PHE A 33 7.75 -0.85 -3.98
CA PHE A 33 7.16 -2.18 -3.83
C PHE A 33 8.24 -3.23 -3.55
N SER A 34 7.86 -4.36 -2.96
CA SER A 34 8.80 -5.45 -2.67
C SER A 34 9.25 -6.16 -3.94
N SER A 35 10.40 -6.82 -3.90
CA SER A 35 10.87 -7.71 -4.99
C SER A 35 9.84 -8.77 -5.36
N LYS A 36 9.16 -9.36 -4.37
CA LYS A 36 8.05 -10.30 -4.59
C LYS A 36 6.91 -9.69 -5.41
N THR A 37 6.60 -8.41 -5.17
CA THR A 37 5.57 -7.70 -5.94
C THR A 37 6.01 -7.47 -7.38
N LEU A 38 7.31 -7.22 -7.61
CA LEU A 38 7.84 -7.11 -8.98
C LEU A 38 7.63 -8.42 -9.74
N SER A 39 7.98 -9.57 -9.16
CA SER A 39 7.79 -10.88 -9.79
C SER A 39 6.33 -11.11 -10.18
N LEU A 40 5.38 -10.78 -9.30
CA LEU A 40 3.94 -10.87 -9.60
C LEU A 40 3.52 -9.94 -10.74
N LEU A 41 4.09 -8.74 -10.83
CA LEU A 41 3.80 -7.80 -11.92
C LEU A 41 4.37 -8.28 -13.25
N GLU A 42 5.55 -8.90 -13.24
CA GLU A 42 6.20 -9.48 -14.43
C GLU A 42 5.40 -10.67 -14.98
N GLU A 43 4.85 -11.53 -14.12
CA GLU A 43 3.96 -12.64 -14.50
C GLU A 43 2.66 -12.16 -15.19
N ILE A 44 2.14 -10.99 -14.77
CA ILE A 44 0.91 -10.41 -15.32
C ILE A 44 1.20 -9.62 -16.61
N ALA A 45 2.41 -9.08 -16.76
CA ALA A 45 2.80 -8.30 -17.92
C ALA A 45 2.75 -9.16 -19.21
N PRO A 46 2.42 -8.56 -20.37
CA PRO A 46 2.15 -7.15 -20.65
C PRO A 46 0.65 -6.77 -20.57
N ARG A 47 -0.17 -7.49 -19.79
CA ARG A 47 -1.62 -7.26 -19.78
C ARG A 47 -1.98 -5.85 -19.33
N LYS A 48 -2.80 -5.15 -20.13
CA LYS A 48 -3.37 -3.85 -19.76
C LYS A 48 -4.59 -4.05 -18.88
N ILE A 49 -4.49 -3.63 -17.62
CA ILE A 49 -5.58 -3.73 -16.64
C ILE A 49 -6.29 -2.38 -16.52
N SER A 50 -7.63 -2.40 -16.61
CA SER A 50 -8.45 -1.22 -16.33
C SER A 50 -8.39 -0.84 -14.86
N LYS A 51 -8.31 0.45 -14.55
CA LYS A 51 -8.32 0.99 -13.16
C LYS A 51 -9.55 0.56 -12.34
N HIS A 52 -10.64 0.20 -13.01
CA HIS A 52 -11.88 -0.25 -12.34
C HIS A 52 -11.85 -1.74 -11.98
N LEU A 53 -10.99 -2.53 -12.63
CA LEU A 53 -10.96 -3.98 -12.44
C LEU A 53 -10.56 -4.39 -11.02
N PRO A 54 -9.50 -3.83 -10.39
CA PRO A 54 -9.14 -4.19 -9.02
C PRO A 54 -10.27 -3.90 -8.02
N ARG A 55 -11.01 -2.79 -8.22
CA ARG A 55 -12.15 -2.44 -7.38
C ARG A 55 -13.29 -3.45 -7.54
N ARG A 56 -13.72 -3.71 -8.79
CA ARG A 56 -14.82 -4.65 -9.07
C ARG A 56 -14.50 -6.06 -8.60
N TYR A 57 -13.25 -6.48 -8.77
CA TYR A 57 -12.76 -7.76 -8.27
C TYR A 57 -12.87 -7.81 -6.74
N ALA A 58 -12.36 -6.79 -6.05
CA ALA A 58 -12.45 -6.75 -4.58
C ALA A 58 -13.90 -6.76 -4.08
N GLU A 59 -14.79 -5.96 -4.69
CA GLU A 59 -16.22 -5.94 -4.35
C GLU A 59 -16.88 -7.31 -4.57
N LYS A 60 -16.61 -7.96 -5.71
CA LYS A 60 -17.18 -9.28 -6.05
C LYS A 60 -16.73 -10.39 -5.08
N HIS A 61 -15.51 -10.30 -4.56
CA HIS A 61 -14.90 -11.34 -3.74
C HIS A 61 -14.90 -11.02 -2.24
N GLY A 62 -15.59 -9.95 -1.81
CA GLY A 62 -15.62 -9.56 -0.39
C GLY A 62 -14.24 -9.16 0.17
N LEU A 63 -13.33 -8.71 -0.70
CA LEU A 63 -11.98 -8.29 -0.29
C LEU A 63 -11.96 -6.81 0.11
N LEU A 64 -10.91 -6.42 0.83
CA LEU A 64 -10.67 -5.00 1.15
C LEU A 64 -10.51 -4.18 -0.13
N LEU A 65 -11.33 -3.14 -0.26
CA LEU A 65 -11.21 -2.20 -1.39
C LEU A 65 -9.83 -1.56 -1.41
N PRO A 66 -9.25 -1.26 -2.59
CA PRO A 66 -7.93 -0.64 -2.70
C PRO A 66 -7.75 0.64 -1.88
N LYS A 67 -8.83 1.42 -1.70
CA LYS A 67 -8.86 2.61 -0.83
C LYS A 67 -8.50 2.28 0.62
N TYR A 68 -9.01 1.16 1.15
CA TYR A 68 -8.75 0.74 2.52
C TYR A 68 -7.37 0.12 2.67
N VAL A 69 -6.91 -0.66 1.68
CA VAL A 69 -5.52 -1.14 1.62
C VAL A 69 -4.54 0.03 1.74
N ARG A 70 -4.79 1.13 1.00
CA ARG A 70 -3.96 2.34 1.07
C ARG A 70 -3.98 3.02 2.44
N LYS A 71 -5.14 3.06 3.13
CA LYS A 71 -5.28 3.61 4.49
C LYS A 71 -4.56 2.74 5.54
N THR A 72 -4.67 1.42 5.42
CA THR A 72 -3.97 0.49 6.32
C THR A 72 -2.47 0.60 6.13
N ALA A 73 -1.99 0.60 4.88
CA ALA A 73 -0.57 0.83 4.58
C ALA A 73 -0.06 2.15 5.17
N TRP A 74 -0.83 3.24 5.08
CA TRP A 74 -0.49 4.50 5.74
C TRP A 74 -0.33 4.36 7.25
N ARG A 75 -1.29 3.71 7.93
CA ARG A 75 -1.24 3.49 9.39
C ARG A 75 -0.04 2.66 9.82
N LEU A 76 0.41 1.73 8.99
CA LEU A 76 1.60 0.94 9.25
C LEU A 76 2.88 1.74 8.98
N MET A 77 2.92 2.49 7.88
CA MET A 77 4.06 3.35 7.54
C MET A 77 4.32 4.38 8.66
N ILE A 78 3.31 5.10 9.15
CA ILE A 78 3.51 6.10 10.21
C ILE A 78 4.04 5.51 11.53
N LYS A 79 3.92 4.19 11.74
CA LYS A 79 4.50 3.50 12.90
C LYS A 79 5.97 3.15 12.72
N THR A 80 6.43 2.98 11.48
CA THR A 80 7.77 2.47 11.16
C THR A 80 8.70 3.51 10.57
N MET A 81 8.17 4.61 10.03
CA MET A 81 8.96 5.67 9.39
C MET A 81 8.39 7.05 9.70
N ASN A 82 9.20 8.08 9.44
CA ASN A 82 8.77 9.48 9.58
C ASN A 82 7.55 9.76 8.69
N MET A 83 6.60 10.55 9.21
CA MET A 83 5.39 10.97 8.52
C MET A 83 5.67 11.64 7.16
N GLU A 84 6.75 12.43 7.03
CA GLU A 84 7.11 13.04 5.74
C GLU A 84 7.52 12.01 4.69
N VAL A 85 8.30 11.00 5.10
CA VAL A 85 8.70 9.87 4.25
C VAL A 85 7.48 9.01 3.88
N ALA A 86 6.58 8.77 4.84
CA ALA A 86 5.33 8.08 4.58
C ALA A 86 4.43 8.85 3.58
N ARG A 87 4.35 10.19 3.71
CA ARG A 87 3.63 11.06 2.76
C ARG A 87 4.26 11.00 1.38
N PHE A 88 5.59 11.02 1.30
CA PHE A 88 6.34 10.93 0.06
C PHE A 88 6.04 9.62 -0.69
N ILE A 89 6.22 8.47 -0.03
CA ILE A 89 5.95 7.14 -0.61
C ILE A 89 4.48 7.00 -1.05
N GLN A 90 3.55 7.52 -0.23
CA GLN A 90 2.12 7.52 -0.54
C GLN A 90 1.69 8.63 -1.50
N SER A 91 2.61 9.46 -1.98
CA SER A 91 2.33 10.56 -2.89
C SER A 91 1.30 11.57 -2.37
N ARG A 92 1.33 11.87 -1.07
CA ARG A 92 0.47 12.88 -0.41
C ARG A 92 1.15 14.25 -0.41
N PHE A 93 1.50 14.75 -1.59
CA PHE A 93 2.31 15.97 -1.72
C PHE A 93 1.59 17.26 -1.35
N GLY A 94 0.25 17.31 -1.41
CA GLY A 94 -0.51 18.46 -0.90
C GLY A 94 -0.35 18.68 0.62
N GLU A 95 0.17 17.68 1.34
CA GLU A 95 0.48 17.77 2.78
C GLU A 95 1.99 17.94 3.05
N LEU A 96 2.83 17.94 2.00
CA LEU A 96 4.27 18.09 2.08
C LEU A 96 4.63 19.56 1.84
N ARG A 97 5.32 20.19 2.79
CA ARG A 97 5.79 21.59 2.70
C ARG A 97 7.20 21.67 2.06
N VAL A 98 7.47 20.86 1.05
CA VAL A 98 8.84 20.53 0.63
C VAL A 98 9.35 21.50 -0.45
N SER A 99 10.56 22.03 -0.24
CA SER A 99 11.37 22.71 -1.26
C SER A 99 12.22 21.68 -2.04
N GLU A 100 12.66 22.00 -3.25
CA GLU A 100 13.36 21.09 -4.17
C GLU A 100 14.62 20.43 -3.55
N ALA A 101 15.43 21.17 -2.78
CA ALA A 101 16.62 20.63 -2.11
C ALA A 101 16.30 19.53 -1.07
N ARG A 102 15.10 19.53 -0.47
CA ARG A 102 14.66 18.46 0.45
C ARG A 102 14.15 17.21 -0.27
N TYR A 103 14.01 17.26 -1.60
CA TYR A 103 13.43 16.17 -2.36
C TYR A 103 14.41 15.00 -2.54
N GLU A 104 15.66 15.29 -2.86
CA GLU A 104 16.73 14.28 -2.94
C GLU A 104 16.98 13.62 -1.59
N ASP A 105 16.92 14.42 -0.51
CA ASP A 105 16.98 13.92 0.86
C ASP A 105 15.82 12.97 1.16
N LEU A 106 14.59 13.32 0.77
CA LEU A 106 13.42 12.47 0.98
C LEU A 106 13.49 11.14 0.23
N ILE A 107 14.06 11.13 -0.98
CA ILE A 107 14.31 9.90 -1.72
C ILE A 107 15.27 8.99 -0.94
N SER A 108 16.39 9.55 -0.49
CA SER A 108 17.41 8.79 0.24
C SER A 108 16.86 8.26 1.57
N LEU A 109 16.09 9.08 2.29
CA LEU A 109 15.40 8.68 3.52
C LEU A 109 14.34 7.60 3.27
N ALA A 110 13.60 7.68 2.16
CA ALA A 110 12.63 6.67 1.79
C ALA A 110 13.29 5.32 1.47
N ASP A 111 14.42 5.32 0.76
CA ASP A 111 15.17 4.09 0.46
C ASP A 111 15.74 3.42 1.71
N GLN A 112 16.06 4.20 2.75
CA GLN A 112 16.50 3.67 4.05
C GLN A 112 15.32 3.14 4.88
N ALA A 113 14.18 3.84 4.87
CA ALA A 113 13.03 3.52 5.71
C ALA A 113 12.14 2.39 5.16
N TYR A 114 12.05 2.25 3.83
CA TYR A 114 11.18 1.26 3.20
C TYR A 114 11.46 -0.21 3.60
N PRO A 115 12.71 -0.70 3.68
CA PRO A 115 12.97 -2.07 4.12
C PRO A 115 12.51 -2.33 5.57
N ILE A 116 12.59 -1.33 6.45
CA ILE A 116 12.08 -1.43 7.84
C ILE A 116 10.56 -1.66 7.83
N PHE A 117 9.84 -0.92 6.97
CA PHE A 117 8.42 -1.12 6.77
C PHE A 117 8.09 -2.51 6.19
N LEU A 118 8.86 -3.01 5.23
CA LEU A 118 8.67 -4.36 4.69
C LEU A 118 8.89 -5.45 5.74
N LYS A 119 9.91 -5.29 6.60
CA LYS A 119 10.15 -6.20 7.73
C LYS A 119 8.95 -6.21 8.69
N HIS A 120 8.47 -5.04 9.09
CA HIS A 120 7.30 -4.92 9.96
C HIS A 120 6.03 -5.52 9.34
N LEU A 121 5.83 -5.32 8.03
CA LEU A 121 4.70 -5.92 7.31
C LEU A 121 4.77 -7.45 7.29
N THR A 122 5.99 -7.99 7.14
CA THR A 122 6.23 -9.44 7.17
C THR A 122 5.98 -10.02 8.56
N GLU A 123 6.45 -9.35 9.61
CA GLU A 123 6.19 -9.73 11.02
C GLU A 123 4.69 -9.78 11.31
N ILE A 124 3.93 -8.74 10.92
CA ILE A 124 2.47 -8.72 11.08
C ILE A 124 1.81 -9.86 10.31
N ALA A 125 2.24 -10.12 9.07
CA ALA A 125 1.68 -11.19 8.26
C ALA A 125 1.92 -12.57 8.88
N LEU A 126 3.13 -12.81 9.42
CA LEU A 126 3.48 -14.05 10.10
C LEU A 126 2.68 -14.24 11.39
N ILE A 127 2.52 -13.18 12.20
CA ILE A 127 1.69 -13.22 13.41
C ILE A 127 0.26 -13.61 13.04
N ASN A 128 -0.34 -12.95 12.04
CA ASN A 128 -1.71 -13.25 11.62
C ASN A 128 -1.84 -14.69 11.10
N TYR A 129 -0.83 -15.20 10.40
CA TYR A 129 -0.81 -16.58 9.90
C TYR A 129 -0.71 -17.60 11.04
N GLN A 130 0.17 -17.39 12.02
CA GLN A 130 0.27 -18.25 13.21
C GLN A 130 -1.01 -18.24 14.05
N TRP A 131 -1.63 -17.07 14.22
CA TRP A 131 -2.93 -16.97 14.90
C TRP A 131 -4.03 -17.78 14.20
N TYR A 132 -4.00 -17.83 12.87
CA TYR A 132 -4.94 -18.61 12.06
C TYR A 132 -4.71 -20.13 12.21
N GLU A 133 -3.45 -20.58 12.22
CA GLU A 133 -3.11 -21.98 12.41
C GLU A 133 -3.50 -22.51 13.80
N VAL A 134 -3.41 -21.67 14.84
CA VAL A 134 -3.71 -22.04 16.23
C VAL A 134 -5.21 -22.03 16.54
N ASN A 135 -6.03 -21.27 15.80
CA ASN A 135 -7.48 -21.14 16.07
C ASN A 135 -8.36 -21.33 14.81
N PRO A 136 -8.33 -22.50 14.16
CA PRO A 136 -9.04 -22.73 12.90
C PRO A 136 -10.57 -22.67 13.03
N THR A 137 -11.13 -22.91 14.22
CA THR A 137 -12.59 -22.91 14.47
C THR A 137 -13.20 -21.52 14.62
N HIS A 138 -12.38 -20.47 14.75
CA HIS A 138 -12.84 -19.07 14.86
C HIS A 138 -13.01 -18.37 13.49
N THR A 139 -12.78 -19.09 12.39
CA THR A 139 -12.88 -18.59 11.01
C THR A 139 -14.31 -18.24 10.59
N THR A 140 -15.32 -18.97 11.08
CA THR A 140 -16.73 -18.66 10.81
C THR A 140 -17.18 -17.39 11.55
N TYR A 141 -16.53 -17.03 12.66
CA TYR A 141 -16.92 -15.88 13.48
C TYR A 141 -16.31 -14.55 12.99
N ILE A 142 -15.04 -14.55 12.54
CA ILE A 142 -14.39 -13.30 12.08
C ILE A 142 -14.77 -12.94 10.65
N LEU A 143 -14.99 -13.93 9.76
CA LEU A 143 -15.57 -13.63 8.43
C LEU A 143 -17.05 -13.21 8.54
N ARG A 144 -17.82 -13.68 9.54
CA ARG A 144 -19.16 -13.12 9.83
C ARG A 144 -19.11 -11.73 10.46
N ASN A 145 -18.21 -11.48 11.41
CA ASN A 145 -18.23 -10.26 12.23
C ASN A 145 -17.32 -9.13 11.71
N SER A 146 -16.39 -9.38 10.79
CA SER A 146 -15.72 -8.32 10.01
C SER A 146 -16.60 -7.82 8.86
N ILE A 147 -17.63 -8.57 8.47
CA ILE A 147 -18.66 -8.17 7.50
C ILE A 147 -19.81 -7.44 8.21
N TYR A 148 -19.92 -7.53 9.55
CA TYR A 148 -20.93 -6.84 10.35
C TYR A 148 -20.33 -6.09 11.55
N SER A 149 -20.05 -4.80 11.36
CA SER A 149 -20.10 -3.77 12.41
C SER A 149 -20.27 -2.40 11.74
N PRO A 150 -21.11 -1.49 12.27
CA PRO A 150 -22.47 -1.32 11.82
C PRO A 150 -22.66 0.10 11.24
N TYR A 151 -23.04 0.19 9.97
CA TYR A 151 -23.96 1.27 9.60
C TYR A 151 -25.35 0.78 10.04
N ILE A 152 -25.68 1.03 11.31
CA ILE A 152 -27.09 1.12 11.71
C ILE A 152 -27.69 2.22 10.85
N ASN A 153 -28.64 1.82 10.01
CA ASN A 153 -29.60 2.70 9.40
C ASN A 153 -30.26 3.55 10.49
N ASN A 154 -29.87 4.83 10.59
CA ASN A 154 -30.78 5.84 11.11
C ASN A 154 -31.78 6.17 10.00
N SER A 155 -32.72 5.26 9.82
CA SER A 155 -33.98 5.50 9.15
C SER A 155 -35.01 4.72 9.95
N ASN A 156 -35.64 5.39 10.91
CA ASN A 156 -37.06 5.28 11.21
C ASN A 156 -37.45 6.28 12.30
N ASN A 157 -38.29 7.24 11.89
CA ASN A 157 -39.43 7.83 12.61
C ASN A 157 -39.44 9.36 12.61
N PHE A 158 -40.01 9.91 11.54
CA PHE A 158 -41.01 10.97 11.70
C PHE A 158 -42.26 10.53 10.93
N LEU A 159 -43.25 10.12 11.71
CA LEU A 159 -44.64 10.52 11.47
C LEU A 159 -44.71 12.05 11.44
#